data_AF-A0A7Y7M4D2-F1
#
_entry.id   AF-A0A7Y7M4D2-F1
#
_cell.length_a   1.000
_cell.length_b   1.000
_cell.length_c   1.000
_cell.angle_alpha   90.00
_cell.angle_beta   90.00
_cell.angle_gamma   90.00
#
_symmetry.space_group_name_H-M   'P 1'
#
loop_
_entity.id
_entity.type
_entity.pdbx_description
1 polymer ?
#
loop_
_entity_poly.entity_id
_entity_poly.type
_entity_poly.pdbx_seq_one_letter_code
_entity_poly.pdbx_strand_id
1 'polypeptide(L)'
;MSEKFLNELEYASGSDAHSIWKDLNPGITTHVNSMDSMAELIDFFEFAISKNVIIEYDIERNIPIFSGDEPKTVAQRTFSDFTAKVPNIPAQDPLSNDDFVAYLMFKRGWAVLLHGTRLIFPEE
;
A
#
# COMPACT_ATOMS: atom_id res chain seq x y z
N MET A 1 10.26 14.52 -6.55
CA MET A 1 9.41 13.31 -6.43
C MET A 1 9.75 12.39 -7.58
N SER A 2 10.04 11.13 -7.28
CA SER A 2 10.65 10.18 -8.21
C SER A 2 9.66 9.79 -9.33
N GLU A 3 10.06 10.01 -10.59
CA GLU A 3 9.35 9.51 -11.78
C GLU A 3 9.26 7.97 -11.81
N LYS A 4 9.99 7.30 -10.91
CA LYS A 4 10.06 5.84 -10.73
C LYS A 4 8.71 5.16 -10.68
N PHE A 5 7.68 5.78 -10.09
CA PHE A 5 6.39 5.13 -9.83
C PHE A 5 5.28 5.50 -10.82
N LEU A 6 5.59 6.28 -11.87
CA LEU A 6 4.59 6.74 -12.82
C LEU A 6 3.99 5.60 -13.65
N ASN A 7 4.78 4.58 -13.98
CA ASN A 7 4.31 3.41 -14.73
C ASN A 7 3.44 2.50 -13.83
N GLU A 8 3.65 2.58 -12.53
CA GLU A 8 3.06 1.74 -11.51
C GLU A 8 1.68 2.26 -11.06
N LEU A 9 1.37 3.53 -11.35
CA LEU A 9 0.06 4.13 -11.08
C LEU A 9 -1.08 3.46 -11.85
N GLU A 10 -0.82 2.87 -13.02
CA GLU A 10 -1.85 2.13 -13.77
C GLU A 10 -2.38 0.94 -12.98
N TYR A 11 -1.53 0.32 -12.15
CA TYR A 11 -1.88 -0.87 -11.36
C TYR A 11 -2.58 -0.55 -10.03
N ALA A 12 -2.61 0.71 -9.60
CA ALA A 12 -3.31 1.10 -8.38
C ALA A 12 -4.85 0.98 -8.50
N SER A 13 -5.40 0.85 -9.72
CA SER A 13 -6.84 0.86 -9.96
C SER A 13 -7.54 -0.42 -9.46
N GLY A 14 -7.93 -0.44 -8.18
CA GLY A 14 -8.72 -1.52 -7.56
C GLY A 14 -7.89 -2.67 -6.98
N SER A 15 -6.56 -2.61 -7.11
CA SER A 15 -5.65 -3.61 -6.59
C SER A 15 -5.52 -3.56 -5.06
N ASP A 16 -5.46 -4.73 -4.43
CA ASP A 16 -5.05 -4.90 -3.04
C ASP A 16 -3.57 -4.55 -2.82
N ALA A 17 -3.15 -4.42 -1.56
CA ALA A 17 -1.76 -4.07 -1.26
C ALA A 17 -0.79 -5.18 -1.71
N HIS A 18 -1.24 -6.43 -1.79
CA HIS A 18 -0.45 -7.56 -2.25
C HIS A 18 -0.12 -7.47 -3.75
N SER A 19 -1.08 -7.10 -4.59
CA SER A 19 -0.87 -6.94 -6.03
C SER A 19 0.04 -5.75 -6.31
N ILE A 20 -0.20 -4.61 -5.65
CA ILE A 20 0.69 -3.44 -5.73
C ILE A 20 2.11 -3.81 -5.29
N TRP A 21 2.25 -4.54 -4.17
CA TRP A 21 3.56 -4.97 -3.68
C TRP A 21 4.29 -5.88 -4.68
N LYS A 22 3.59 -6.80 -5.35
CA LYS A 22 4.16 -7.68 -6.38
C LYS A 22 4.66 -6.89 -7.59
N ASP A 23 3.91 -5.88 -8.01
CA ASP A 23 4.28 -5.03 -9.15
C ASP A 23 5.51 -4.16 -8.83
N LEU A 24 5.61 -3.69 -7.58
CA LEU A 24 6.79 -2.94 -7.09
C LEU A 24 8.04 -3.81 -6.93
N ASN A 25 7.87 -5.12 -6.71
CA ASN A 25 8.96 -6.08 -6.50
C ASN A 25 8.99 -7.13 -7.62
N PRO A 26 9.18 -6.72 -8.91
CA PRO A 26 9.10 -7.62 -10.03
C PRO A 26 10.26 -8.62 -10.00
N GLY A 27 9.95 -9.89 -10.23
CA GLY A 27 10.95 -10.96 -10.16
C GLY A 27 11.31 -11.29 -8.72
N ILE A 28 10.33 -11.85 -7.99
CA ILE A 28 10.43 -12.43 -6.65
C ILE A 28 11.67 -13.33 -6.60
N THR A 29 12.81 -12.74 -6.29
CA THR A 29 14.01 -13.46 -5.94
C THR A 29 13.85 -13.75 -4.45
N THR A 30 14.23 -14.95 -4.03
CA THR A 30 14.19 -15.44 -2.63
C THR A 30 15.08 -14.63 -1.66
N HIS A 31 15.47 -13.41 -2.05
CA HIS A 31 16.44 -12.53 -1.39
C HIS A 31 15.99 -11.06 -1.40
N VAL A 32 14.68 -10.80 -1.42
CA VAL A 32 14.16 -9.45 -1.16
C VAL A 32 14.18 -9.19 0.35
N ASN A 33 14.75 -8.06 0.75
CA ASN A 33 14.68 -7.61 2.14
C ASN A 33 13.24 -7.19 2.46
N SER A 34 12.65 -7.86 3.45
CA SER A 34 11.25 -7.68 3.80
C SER A 34 10.92 -6.26 4.26
N MET A 35 11.80 -5.66 5.08
CA MET A 35 11.59 -4.30 5.59
C MET A 35 11.77 -3.26 4.49
N ASP A 36 12.76 -3.44 3.62
CA ASP A 36 12.97 -2.53 2.49
C ASP A 36 11.80 -2.60 1.49
N SER A 37 11.27 -3.80 1.23
CA SER A 37 10.10 -3.98 0.35
C SER A 37 8.83 -3.32 0.91
N MET A 38 8.66 -3.31 2.23
CA MET A 38 7.54 -2.62 2.88
C MET A 38 7.75 -1.11 2.90
N ALA A 39 8.99 -0.64 3.08
CA ALA A 39 9.32 0.77 2.92
C ALA A 39 9.01 1.24 1.50
N GLU A 40 9.33 0.44 0.48
CA GLU A 40 9.03 0.74 -0.91
C GLU A 40 7.51 0.81 -1.19
N LEU A 41 6.72 -0.08 -0.59
CA LEU A 41 5.26 0.00 -0.66
C LEU A 41 4.73 1.29 -0.01
N ILE A 42 5.25 1.68 1.17
CA ILE A 42 4.85 2.91 1.85
C ILE A 42 5.24 4.15 1.03
N ASP A 43 6.44 4.15 0.43
CA ASP A 43 6.90 5.23 -0.45
C ASP A 43 6.03 5.36 -1.70
N PHE A 44 5.57 4.23 -2.26
CA PHE A 44 4.59 4.24 -3.34
C PHE A 44 3.26 4.86 -2.92
N PHE A 45 2.75 4.51 -1.72
CA PHE A 45 1.52 5.12 -1.19
C PHE A 45 1.68 6.62 -0.96
N GLU A 46 2.81 7.07 -0.41
CA GLU A 46 3.13 8.49 -0.26
C GLU A 46 3.04 9.21 -1.62
N PHE A 47 3.67 8.62 -2.65
CA PHE A 47 3.61 9.14 -4.01
C PHE A 47 2.18 9.17 -4.55
N ALA A 48 1.43 8.07 -4.47
CA ALA A 48 0.07 7.98 -4.99
C ALA A 48 -0.91 8.94 -4.29
N ILE A 49 -0.75 9.15 -2.98
CA ILE A 49 -1.50 10.16 -2.22
C ILE A 49 -1.15 11.56 -2.69
N SER A 50 0.14 11.87 -2.90
CA SER A 50 0.57 13.17 -3.41
C SER A 50 0.01 13.50 -4.82
N LYS A 51 -0.41 12.47 -5.56
CA LYS A 51 -1.03 12.57 -6.88
C LYS A 51 -2.55 12.53 -6.85
N ASN A 52 -3.17 12.48 -5.67
CA ASN A 52 -4.61 12.28 -5.48
C ASN A 52 -5.14 11.01 -6.18
N VAL A 53 -4.31 9.95 -6.27
CA VAL A 53 -4.72 8.65 -6.81
C VAL A 53 -5.21 7.75 -5.69
N ILE A 54 -4.52 7.75 -4.56
CA ILE A 54 -4.95 7.07 -3.33
C ILE A 54 -5.39 8.11 -2.32
N ILE A 55 -6.46 7.80 -1.59
CA ILE A 55 -6.92 8.60 -0.44
C ILE A 55 -7.07 7.72 0.79
N GLU A 56 -6.88 8.30 1.96
CA GLU A 56 -7.17 7.65 3.23
C GLU A 56 -8.68 7.44 3.39
N TYR A 57 -9.06 6.30 3.96
CA TYR A 57 -10.45 5.91 4.10
C TYR A 57 -10.76 5.31 5.46
N ASP A 58 -11.77 5.85 6.13
CA ASP A 58 -12.31 5.31 7.38
C ASP A 58 -13.30 4.19 7.05
N ILE A 59 -12.87 2.95 7.25
CA ILE A 59 -13.68 1.76 6.96
C ILE A 59 -14.87 1.64 7.92
N GLU A 60 -14.73 2.06 9.18
CA GLU A 60 -15.79 1.95 10.18
C GLU A 60 -16.90 2.97 9.92
N ARG A 61 -16.52 4.18 9.55
CA ARG A 61 -17.46 5.27 9.25
C ARG A 61 -17.91 5.30 7.79
N ASN A 62 -17.25 4.53 6.92
CA ASN A 62 -17.50 4.47 5.49
C ASN A 62 -17.39 5.86 4.83
N ILE A 63 -16.31 6.60 5.14
CA ILE A 63 -16.03 7.94 4.61
C ILE A 63 -14.56 8.13 4.23
N PRO A 64 -14.26 8.95 3.19
CA PRO A 64 -12.89 9.40 2.93
C PRO A 64 -12.41 10.38 4.01
N ILE A 65 -11.12 10.32 4.33
CA ILE A 65 -10.47 11.22 5.29
C ILE A 65 -9.65 12.27 4.54
N PHE A 66 -9.90 13.54 4.83
CA PHE A 66 -9.10 14.68 4.39
C PHE A 66 -8.48 15.35 5.62
N SER A 67 -7.39 14.78 6.13
CA SER A 67 -6.77 15.16 7.39
C SER A 67 -6.01 16.50 7.34
N GLY A 68 -5.52 16.89 6.16
CA GLY A 68 -4.59 18.01 6.00
C GLY A 68 -3.14 17.64 6.37
N ASP A 69 -2.87 16.38 6.69
CA ASP A 69 -1.52 15.86 6.93
C ASP A 69 -0.73 15.74 5.62
N GLU A 70 0.60 15.71 5.74
CA GLU A 70 1.49 15.41 4.62
C GLU A 70 1.25 13.98 4.07
N PRO A 71 1.37 13.76 2.75
CA PRO A 71 1.18 12.44 2.14
C PRO A 71 1.97 11.31 2.81
N LYS A 72 3.19 11.60 3.25
CA LYS A 72 4.05 10.67 4.00
C LYS A 72 3.40 10.18 5.28
N THR A 73 2.84 11.11 6.06
CA THR A 73 2.18 10.81 7.33
C THR A 73 0.95 9.93 7.11
N VAL A 74 0.18 10.22 6.05
CA VAL A 74 -0.99 9.41 5.68
C VAL A 74 -0.59 8.00 5.24
N ALA A 75 0.44 7.87 4.40
CA ALA A 75 0.96 6.57 3.97
C ALA A 75 1.47 5.72 5.15
N GLN A 76 2.28 6.32 6.03
CA GLN A 76 2.79 5.65 7.22
C GLN A 76 1.66 5.22 8.17
N ARG A 77 0.64 6.08 8.38
CA ARG A 77 -0.52 5.76 9.20
C ARG A 77 -1.30 4.59 8.63
N THR A 78 -1.47 4.54 7.31
CA THR A 78 -2.17 3.45 6.61
C THR A 78 -1.56 2.10 6.97
N PHE A 79 -0.23 1.98 7.05
CA PHE A 79 0.47 0.72 7.38
C PHE A 79 1.05 0.65 8.81
N SER A 80 0.60 1.53 9.71
CA SER A 80 1.19 1.68 11.06
C SER A 80 1.04 0.44 11.96
N ASP A 81 0.08 -0.43 11.67
CA ASP A 81 -0.19 -1.67 12.38
C ASP A 81 0.63 -2.86 11.87
N PHE A 82 1.42 -2.70 10.81
CA PHE A 82 2.17 -3.78 10.16
C PHE A 82 2.99 -4.61 11.14
N THR A 83 3.86 -3.98 11.94
CA THR A 83 4.73 -4.70 12.90
C THR A 83 3.94 -5.42 13.99
N ALA A 84 2.74 -4.91 14.34
CA ALA A 84 1.87 -5.57 15.30
C ALA A 84 1.12 -6.78 14.70
N LYS A 85 0.80 -6.72 13.40
CA LYS A 85 0.10 -7.78 12.67
C LYS A 85 1.03 -8.87 12.13
N VAL A 86 2.28 -8.53 11.83
CA VAL A 86 3.29 -9.44 11.26
C VAL A 86 4.58 -9.38 12.09
N PRO A 87 4.56 -9.78 13.37
CA PRO A 87 5.69 -9.59 14.29
C PRO A 87 6.92 -10.44 13.94
N ASN A 88 6.75 -11.54 13.21
CA ASN A 88 7.78 -12.52 12.90
C ASN A 88 8.13 -12.57 11.40
N ILE A 89 8.06 -11.44 10.70
CA ILE A 89 8.45 -11.41 9.29
C ILE A 89 9.93 -11.80 9.13
N PRO A 90 10.27 -12.73 8.23
CA PRO A 90 11.67 -13.07 7.99
C PRO A 90 12.40 -11.85 7.43
N ALA A 91 13.71 -11.74 7.68
CA ALA A 91 14.51 -10.63 7.15
C ALA A 91 14.58 -10.62 5.61
N GLN A 92 14.36 -11.78 5.00
CA GLN A 92 14.41 -12.03 3.56
C GLN A 92 13.25 -12.92 3.16
N ASP A 93 12.81 -12.83 1.92
CA ASP A 93 11.73 -13.67 1.35
C ASP A 93 10.41 -13.54 2.14
N PRO A 94 9.79 -12.35 2.15
CA PRO A 94 8.59 -12.10 2.95
C PRO A 94 7.38 -12.93 2.49
N LEU A 95 7.34 -13.41 1.25
CA LEU A 95 6.27 -14.27 0.73
C LEU A 95 6.30 -15.70 1.30
N SER A 96 7.40 -16.12 1.93
CA SER A 96 7.45 -17.37 2.69
C SER A 96 6.67 -17.32 4.00
N ASN A 97 6.19 -16.13 4.40
CA ASN A 97 5.44 -15.90 5.61
C ASN A 97 3.95 -15.69 5.30
N ASP A 98 3.10 -16.63 5.73
CA ASP A 98 1.66 -16.57 5.47
C ASP A 98 0.99 -15.33 6.08
N ASP A 99 1.44 -14.87 7.26
CA ASP A 99 0.89 -13.67 7.92
C ASP A 99 1.19 -12.41 7.11
N PHE A 100 2.35 -12.33 6.45
CA PHE A 100 2.71 -11.24 5.57
C PHE A 100 1.80 -11.18 4.35
N VAL A 101 1.61 -12.33 3.68
CA VAL A 101 0.75 -12.43 2.50
C VAL A 101 -0.69 -12.09 2.90
N ALA A 102 -1.19 -12.67 3.98
CA ALA A 102 -2.53 -12.40 4.50
C ALA A 102 -2.69 -10.92 4.88
N TYR A 103 -1.69 -10.32 5.53
CA TYR A 103 -1.71 -8.90 5.85
C TYR A 103 -1.90 -8.07 4.59
N LEU A 104 -1.09 -8.28 3.55
CA LEU A 104 -1.18 -7.49 2.31
C LEU A 104 -2.51 -7.70 1.57
N MET A 105 -3.05 -8.93 1.55
CA MET A 105 -4.33 -9.22 0.88
C MET A 105 -5.52 -8.57 1.62
N PHE A 106 -5.51 -8.58 2.96
CA PHE A 106 -6.64 -8.09 3.76
C PHE A 106 -6.45 -6.67 4.28
N LYS A 107 -5.33 -6.01 3.99
CA LYS A 107 -5.09 -4.65 4.45
C LYS A 107 -6.15 -3.73 3.85
N ARG A 108 -6.70 -2.85 4.70
CA ARG A 108 -7.65 -1.79 4.33
C ARG A 108 -7.19 -0.45 4.90
N GLY A 109 -7.97 0.61 4.64
CA GLY A 109 -7.72 1.96 5.13
C GLY A 109 -7.45 2.98 4.02
N TRP A 110 -7.61 2.59 2.76
CA TRP A 110 -7.48 3.47 1.62
C TRP A 110 -8.54 3.17 0.55
N ALA A 111 -8.73 4.13 -0.35
CA ALA A 111 -9.50 3.99 -1.56
C ALA A 111 -8.76 4.66 -2.73
N VAL A 112 -9.08 4.24 -3.94
CA VAL A 112 -8.52 4.78 -5.17
C VAL A 112 -9.50 5.80 -5.75
N LEU A 113 -9.03 7.01 -6.00
CA LEU A 113 -9.81 8.10 -6.57
C LEU A 113 -9.72 8.05 -8.11
N LEU A 114 -10.73 7.42 -8.73
CA LEU A 114 -10.83 7.35 -10.18
C LEU A 114 -11.39 8.66 -10.75
N HIS A 115 -10.62 9.30 -11.64
CA HIS A 115 -10.97 10.54 -12.35
C HIS A 115 -11.45 11.68 -11.45
N GLY A 116 -11.09 11.68 -10.16
CA GLY A 116 -11.56 12.68 -9.19
C GLY A 116 -13.06 12.59 -8.84
N THR A 117 -13.78 11.57 -9.30
CA THR A 117 -15.25 11.51 -9.22
C THR A 117 -15.79 10.23 -8.61
N ARG A 118 -14.97 9.19 -8.49
CA ARG A 118 -15.39 7.89 -7.97
C ARG A 118 -14.33 7.30 -7.05
N LEU A 119 -14.77 6.67 -5.97
CA LEU A 119 -13.92 5.84 -5.12
C LEU A 119 -14.04 4.38 -5.55
N ILE A 120 -12.89 3.72 -5.70
CA ILE A 120 -12.77 2.27 -5.86
C ILE A 120 -12.07 1.75 -4.62
N PHE A 121 -12.66 0.75 -3.97
CA PHE A 121 -12.03 0.08 -2.84
C PHE A 121 -11.12 -1.03 -3.35
N PRO A 122 -10.02 -1.32 -2.65
CA PRO A 122 -9.24 -2.51 -2.93
C PRO A 122 -10.18 -3.72 -2.88
N GLU A 123 -10.24 -4.51 -3.96
CA GLU A 123 -11.19 -5.62 -4.06
C GLU A 123 -10.91 -6.71 -3.00
N GLU A 124 -11.99 -7.31 -2.48
CA GLU A 124 -12.00 -8.50 -1.61
C GLU A 124 -11.80 -9.80 -2.38
#